data_AF-V4Y9B8-F1
#
_entry.id   AF-V4Y9B8-F1
#
_cell.length_a   1.000
_cell.length_b   1.000
_cell.length_c   1.000
_cell.angle_alpha   90.00
_cell.angle_beta   90.00
_cell.angle_gamma   90.00
#
_symmetry.space_group_name_H-M   'P 1'
#
loop_
_entity.id
_entity.type
_entity.pdbx_description
1 polymer ?
#
loop_
_entity_poly.entity_id
_entity_poly.type
_entity_poly.pdbx_seq_one_letter_code
_entity_poly.pdbx_strand_id
1 'polypeptide(L)'
;MSGVIPLRSAVPSPQPTLTALTARNLDPNSALETAGVDHTDTDTQGETYLAVGPAAFPVFPDGAADLPHILSVPAREVNRDHAAVTVESRLTTAADVAIASDDDVRVETLLNVCFDLETWADVDVTGIRDQLEDESLDYSDGDH
;
A
#
# COMPACT_ATOMS: atom_id res chain seq x y z
N MET A 1 0.91 -26.94 -23.83
CA MET A 1 1.87 -25.88 -23.45
C MET A 1 1.14 -24.92 -22.53
N SER A 2 1.39 -25.00 -21.22
CA SER A 2 0.75 -24.14 -20.21
C SER A 2 1.87 -23.38 -19.51
N GLY A 3 1.94 -22.06 -19.73
CA GLY A 3 2.95 -21.19 -19.14
C GLY A 3 2.42 -20.60 -17.84
N VAL A 4 3.05 -20.96 -16.72
CA VAL A 4 2.80 -20.40 -15.40
C VAL A 4 3.58 -19.08 -15.30
N ILE A 5 2.90 -17.97 -15.02
CA ILE A 5 3.55 -16.69 -14.68
C ILE A 5 3.70 -16.65 -13.15
N PRO A 6 4.92 -16.61 -12.58
CA PRO A 6 5.08 -16.45 -11.14
C PRO A 6 4.86 -14.99 -10.73
N LEU A 7 3.78 -14.75 -9.98
CA LEU A 7 3.49 -13.49 -9.28
C LEU A 7 4.10 -13.56 -7.87
N ARG A 8 5.38 -13.16 -7.72
CA ARG A 8 6.00 -12.61 -6.48
C ARG A 8 7.52 -12.75 -6.52
N SER A 9 8.24 -11.63 -6.58
CA SER A 9 9.38 -11.39 -5.68
C SER A 9 9.91 -9.96 -5.81
N ALA A 10 10.10 -9.34 -4.65
CA ALA A 10 10.96 -8.19 -4.36
C ALA A 10 10.61 -6.82 -5.00
N VAL A 11 9.79 -6.04 -4.30
CA VAL A 11 9.89 -4.57 -4.33
C VAL A 11 10.94 -4.16 -3.29
N PRO A 12 12.13 -3.69 -3.68
CA PRO A 12 13.04 -3.05 -2.73
C PRO A 12 12.44 -1.72 -2.26
N SER A 13 12.60 -1.43 -0.97
CA SER A 13 12.09 -0.24 -0.29
C SER A 13 12.47 1.05 -1.05
N PRO A 14 11.53 1.94 -1.38
CA PRO A 14 11.90 3.21 -1.96
C PRO A 14 12.36 4.21 -0.89
N GLN A 15 13.40 4.97 -1.26
CA GLN A 15 13.81 6.32 -0.78
C GLN A 15 14.87 6.38 0.34
N PRO A 16 15.76 7.42 0.39
CA PRO A 16 15.59 8.76 -0.21
C PRO A 16 16.77 9.22 -1.10
N THR A 17 16.53 10.09 -2.08
CA THR A 17 16.89 11.49 -1.88
C THR A 17 16.07 12.42 -2.77
N LEU A 18 15.20 13.17 -2.10
CA LEU A 18 14.68 14.48 -2.49
C LEU A 18 15.83 15.49 -2.71
N THR A 19 16.65 15.29 -3.74
CA THR A 19 17.72 16.23 -4.10
C THR A 19 17.56 16.68 -5.54
N ALA A 20 16.37 17.18 -5.90
CA ALA A 20 16.22 18.06 -7.06
C ALA A 20 14.91 18.86 -7.09
N LEU A 21 14.25 19.12 -5.95
CA LEU A 21 13.20 20.17 -5.91
C LEU A 21 13.82 21.57 -5.80
N THR A 22 14.93 21.80 -6.52
CA THR A 22 15.54 23.12 -6.73
C THR A 22 15.22 23.62 -8.13
N ALA A 23 13.92 23.70 -8.43
CA ALA A 23 13.39 24.66 -9.37
C ALA A 23 12.28 25.42 -8.65
N ARG A 24 12.68 26.25 -7.69
CA ARG A 24 11.81 27.32 -7.21
C ARG A 24 11.44 28.16 -8.42
N ASN A 25 10.13 28.23 -8.69
CA ASN A 25 9.50 29.13 -9.66
C ASN A 25 9.54 28.67 -11.13
N LEU A 26 8.96 27.49 -11.40
CA LEU A 26 8.35 27.24 -12.71
C LEU A 26 6.85 27.35 -12.54
N ASP A 27 6.24 28.17 -13.39
CA ASP A 27 4.81 28.27 -13.56
C ASP A 27 4.25 26.85 -13.71
N PRO A 28 3.29 26.38 -12.91
CA PRO A 28 2.79 25.00 -12.96
C PRO A 28 2.22 24.63 -14.34
N ASN A 29 1.86 25.63 -15.17
CA ASN A 29 1.43 25.44 -16.55
C ASN A 29 2.56 25.36 -17.59
N SER A 30 3.80 25.72 -17.25
CA SER A 30 4.95 25.62 -18.17
C SER A 30 5.37 24.17 -18.45
N ALA A 31 5.04 23.23 -17.55
CA ALA A 31 5.24 21.80 -17.77
C ALA A 31 4.28 21.22 -18.83
N LEU A 32 3.20 21.94 -19.18
CA LEU A 32 2.20 21.46 -20.13
C LEU A 32 2.65 21.54 -21.59
N GLU A 33 3.60 22.42 -21.94
CA GLU A 33 4.10 22.55 -23.32
C GLU A 33 5.14 21.47 -23.70
N THR A 34 5.64 20.70 -22.73
CA THR A 34 6.58 19.58 -22.96
C THR A 34 5.83 18.23 -22.89
N ALA A 35 4.58 18.18 -23.34
CA ALA A 35 3.77 16.96 -23.37
C ALA A 35 4.17 16.07 -24.56
N GLY A 36 5.32 15.40 -24.46
CA GLY A 36 5.75 14.44 -25.48
C GLY A 36 7.12 13.82 -25.26
N VAL A 37 7.75 14.04 -24.10
CA VAL A 37 9.05 13.43 -23.80
C VAL A 37 8.80 12.15 -23.03
N ASP A 38 9.07 11.02 -23.69
CA ASP A 38 9.20 9.70 -23.07
C ASP A 38 10.21 9.82 -21.91
N HIS A 39 9.76 9.67 -20.66
CA HIS A 39 10.64 9.74 -19.51
C HIS A 39 11.25 8.37 -19.29
N THR A 40 12.42 8.16 -19.91
CA THR A 40 13.25 6.98 -19.67
C THR A 40 14.04 7.21 -18.38
N ASP A 41 13.64 6.56 -17.31
CA ASP A 41 14.47 6.47 -16.10
C ASP A 41 15.37 5.24 -16.22
N THR A 42 16.61 5.32 -15.74
CA THR A 42 17.56 4.22 -15.82
C THR A 42 17.98 3.83 -14.41
N ASP A 43 17.82 2.55 -14.05
CA ASP A 43 18.22 2.09 -12.72
C ASP A 43 19.75 2.03 -12.56
N THR A 44 20.18 1.70 -11.35
CA THR A 44 21.60 1.54 -11.01
C THR A 44 22.31 0.41 -11.75
N GLN A 45 21.57 -0.48 -12.43
CA GLN A 45 22.10 -1.58 -13.24
C GLN A 45 22.05 -1.27 -14.75
N GLY A 46 21.59 -0.08 -15.15
CA GLY A 46 21.54 0.36 -16.54
C GLY A 46 20.27 -0.06 -17.28
N GLU A 47 19.28 -0.61 -16.58
CA GLU A 47 18.00 -0.99 -17.17
C GLU A 47 17.11 0.23 -17.38
N THR A 48 16.59 0.39 -18.60
CA THR A 48 15.75 1.53 -18.98
C THR A 48 14.28 1.23 -18.72
N TYR A 49 13.63 2.06 -17.90
CA TYR A 49 12.22 1.98 -17.57
C TYR A 49 11.45 3.16 -18.19
N LEU A 50 10.32 2.87 -18.84
CA LEU A 50 9.39 3.90 -19.30
C LEU A 50 8.39 4.22 -18.19
N ALA A 51 8.41 5.45 -17.69
CA ALA A 51 7.34 5.99 -16.87
C ALA A 51 6.33 6.70 -17.77
N VAL A 52 5.05 6.33 -17.65
CA VAL A 52 4.00 7.05 -18.37
C VAL A 52 3.81 8.42 -17.71
N GLY A 53 3.97 9.49 -18.51
CA GLY A 53 3.76 10.86 -18.05
C GLY A 53 2.30 11.15 -17.64
N PRO A 54 2.02 12.33 -17.05
CA PRO A 54 0.69 12.71 -16.55
C PRO A 54 -0.42 12.73 -17.63
N ALA A 55 -0.05 12.68 -18.91
CA ALA A 55 -0.96 12.53 -20.04
C ALA A 55 -1.25 11.05 -20.42
N ALA A 56 -1.07 10.10 -19.49
CA ALA A 56 -1.31 8.67 -19.67
C ALA A 56 -2.71 8.30 -20.20
N PHE A 57 -3.67 9.23 -20.12
CA PHE A 57 -4.98 9.15 -20.77
C PHE A 57 -5.02 10.06 -22.00
N PRO A 58 -4.50 9.63 -23.16
CA PRO A 58 -4.49 10.44 -24.38
C PRO A 58 -5.90 10.72 -24.92
N VAL A 59 -6.87 9.88 -24.55
CA VAL A 59 -8.30 10.07 -24.84
C VAL A 59 -9.07 9.74 -23.56
N PHE A 60 -10.02 10.61 -23.20
CA PHE A 60 -10.91 10.36 -22.09
C PHE A 60 -11.86 9.19 -22.42
N PRO A 61 -12.05 8.22 -21.51
CA PRO A 61 -13.03 7.17 -21.72
C PRO A 61 -14.45 7.75 -21.77
N ASP A 62 -15.36 7.06 -22.47
CA ASP A 62 -16.77 7.41 -22.47
C ASP A 62 -17.30 7.52 -21.03
N GLY A 63 -17.93 8.64 -20.70
CA GLY A 63 -18.43 8.92 -19.35
C GLY A 63 -17.45 9.68 -18.43
N ALA A 64 -16.20 9.94 -18.85
CA ALA A 64 -15.25 10.71 -18.04
C ALA A 64 -15.65 12.18 -17.81
N ALA A 65 -16.55 12.72 -18.64
CA ALA A 65 -17.08 14.08 -18.48
C ALA A 65 -17.83 14.28 -17.15
N ASP A 66 -18.30 13.20 -16.52
CA ASP A 66 -19.00 13.26 -15.24
C ASP A 66 -18.07 13.10 -14.02
N LEU A 67 -16.77 12.77 -14.24
CA LEU A 67 -15.80 12.66 -13.15
C LEU A 67 -15.72 13.92 -12.28
N PRO A 68 -15.73 15.15 -12.81
CA PRO A 68 -15.75 16.34 -11.96
C PRO A 68 -16.97 16.37 -11.04
N HIS A 69 -18.13 15.89 -11.50
CA HIS A 69 -19.35 15.83 -10.69
C HIS A 69 -19.33 14.67 -9.69
N ILE A 70 -18.82 13.49 -10.06
CA ILE A 70 -18.62 12.34 -9.17
C ILE A 70 -17.62 12.68 -8.04
N LEU A 71 -16.56 13.42 -8.37
CA LEU A 71 -15.52 13.84 -7.42
C LEU A 71 -15.88 15.11 -6.66
N SER A 72 -16.99 15.80 -7.00
CA SER A 72 -17.51 16.98 -6.28
C SER A 72 -18.25 16.61 -4.99
N VAL A 73 -17.88 15.49 -4.36
CA VAL A 73 -18.39 15.13 -3.03
C VAL A 73 -17.58 15.86 -1.97
N PRO A 74 -18.23 16.48 -0.97
CA PRO A 74 -17.51 17.11 0.13
C PRO A 74 -16.69 16.07 0.89
N ALA A 75 -15.46 16.42 1.23
CA ALA A 75 -14.60 15.56 2.03
C ALA A 75 -15.27 15.30 3.39
N ARG A 76 -15.38 14.01 3.75
CA ARG A 76 -15.84 13.62 5.09
C ARG A 76 -14.64 13.49 6.00
N GLU A 77 -14.66 14.22 7.11
CA GLU A 77 -13.68 14.00 8.17
C GLU A 77 -13.98 12.69 8.90
N VAL A 78 -12.98 11.83 8.96
CA VAL A 78 -13.00 10.60 9.75
C VAL A 78 -12.18 10.86 11.01
N ASN A 79 -12.77 10.61 12.18
CA ASN A 79 -12.04 10.63 13.43
C ASN A 79 -11.12 9.39 13.49
N ARG A 80 -9.87 9.56 13.06
CA ARG A 80 -8.89 8.46 12.97
C ARG A 80 -8.48 7.94 14.34
N ASP A 81 -8.37 8.79 15.35
CA ASP A 81 -8.04 8.39 16.72
C ASP A 81 -9.10 7.44 17.29
N HIS A 82 -10.38 7.78 17.10
CA HIS A 82 -11.47 6.90 17.51
C HIS A 82 -11.49 5.59 16.71
N ALA A 83 -11.17 5.64 15.41
CA ALA A 83 -11.07 4.45 14.59
C ALA A 83 -9.93 3.53 15.06
N ALA A 84 -8.76 4.09 15.39
CA ALA A 84 -7.61 3.36 15.91
C ALA A 84 -7.95 2.60 17.19
N VAL A 85 -8.51 3.28 18.20
CA VAL A 85 -8.94 2.65 19.46
C VAL A 85 -9.97 1.54 19.23
N THR A 86 -10.90 1.77 18.30
CA THR A 86 -11.94 0.76 17.98
C THR A 86 -11.33 -0.46 17.30
N VAL A 87 -10.37 -0.26 16.39
CA VAL A 87 -9.70 -1.35 15.68
C VAL A 87 -8.83 -2.14 16.63
N GLU A 88 -8.03 -1.49 17.47
CA GLU A 88 -7.19 -2.13 18.48
C GLU A 88 -8.03 -3.05 19.38
N SER A 89 -9.11 -2.53 19.97
CA SER A 89 -10.01 -3.32 20.83
C SER A 89 -10.62 -4.54 20.12
N ARG A 90 -11.02 -4.39 18.86
CA ARG A 90 -11.57 -5.49 18.06
C ARG A 90 -10.50 -6.51 17.68
N LEU A 91 -9.30 -6.04 17.36
CA LEU A 91 -8.17 -6.87 16.99
C LEU A 91 -7.72 -7.72 18.17
N THR A 92 -7.59 -7.14 19.37
CA THR A 92 -7.31 -7.89 20.60
C THR A 92 -8.33 -9.01 20.82
N THR A 93 -9.63 -8.67 20.76
CA THR A 93 -10.71 -9.65 20.94
C THR A 93 -10.63 -10.76 19.89
N ALA A 94 -10.34 -10.41 18.64
CA ALA A 94 -10.23 -11.38 17.56
C ALA A 94 -9.00 -12.30 17.73
N ALA A 95 -7.87 -11.76 18.19
CA ALA A 95 -6.66 -12.51 18.47
C ALA A 95 -6.89 -13.51 19.62
N ASP A 96 -7.46 -13.06 20.73
CA ASP A 96 -7.78 -13.92 21.87
C ASP A 96 -8.69 -15.09 21.46
N VAL A 97 -9.71 -14.83 20.64
CA VAL A 97 -10.62 -15.87 20.15
C VAL A 97 -9.93 -16.84 19.20
N ALA A 98 -9.08 -16.34 18.30
CA ALA A 98 -8.38 -17.18 17.33
C ALA A 98 -7.40 -18.13 18.03
N ILE A 99 -6.59 -17.60 18.95
CA ILE A 99 -5.64 -18.37 19.77
C ILE A 99 -6.39 -19.40 20.63
N ALA A 100 -7.42 -18.97 21.37
CA ALA A 100 -8.17 -19.88 22.23
C ALA A 100 -8.91 -21.01 21.47
N SER A 101 -9.11 -20.84 20.16
CA SER A 101 -9.79 -21.81 19.31
C SER A 101 -8.84 -22.63 18.43
N ASP A 102 -7.51 -22.41 18.52
CA ASP A 102 -6.50 -23.08 17.68
C ASP A 102 -6.80 -22.88 16.16
N ASP A 103 -7.26 -21.68 15.79
CA ASP A 103 -7.63 -21.37 14.40
C ASP A 103 -6.45 -20.71 13.65
N ASP A 104 -5.54 -21.54 13.17
CA ASP A 104 -4.30 -21.10 12.51
C ASP A 104 -4.54 -20.19 11.30
N VAL A 105 -5.55 -20.53 10.49
CA VAL A 105 -5.93 -19.73 9.31
C VAL A 105 -6.36 -18.33 9.76
N ARG A 106 -7.08 -18.26 10.88
CA ARG A 106 -7.47 -16.98 11.45
C ARG A 106 -6.29 -16.22 12.04
N VAL A 107 -5.36 -16.90 12.73
CA VAL A 107 -4.12 -16.31 13.27
C VAL A 107 -3.28 -15.70 12.13
N GLU A 108 -3.03 -16.43 11.05
CA GLU A 108 -2.28 -15.93 9.88
C GLU A 108 -2.98 -14.72 9.23
N THR A 109 -4.31 -14.77 9.13
CA THR A 109 -5.08 -13.63 8.61
C THR A 109 -4.93 -12.40 9.49
N LEU A 110 -4.96 -12.57 10.81
CA LEU A 110 -4.82 -11.46 11.77
C LEU A 110 -3.40 -10.87 11.77
N LEU A 111 -2.36 -11.67 11.55
CA LEU A 111 -1.00 -11.19 11.37
C LEU A 111 -0.87 -10.26 10.15
N ASN A 112 -1.43 -10.66 9.00
CA ASN A 112 -1.47 -9.80 7.82
C ASN A 112 -2.19 -8.46 8.09
N VAL A 113 -3.29 -8.51 8.85
CA VAL A 113 -4.02 -7.30 9.26
C VAL A 113 -3.15 -6.41 10.16
N CYS A 114 -2.34 -6.98 11.05
CA CYS A 114 -1.43 -6.18 11.88
C CYS A 114 -0.44 -5.40 11.01
N PHE A 115 0.18 -6.05 10.03
CA PHE A 115 1.09 -5.38 9.08
C PHE A 115 0.39 -4.29 8.27
N ASP A 116 -0.83 -4.53 7.81
CA ASP A 116 -1.61 -3.52 7.08
C ASP A 116 -1.91 -2.30 7.96
N LEU A 117 -2.23 -2.50 9.25
CA LEU A 117 -2.54 -1.42 10.18
C LEU A 117 -1.30 -0.57 10.51
N GLU A 118 -0.16 -1.21 10.76
CA GLU A 118 1.09 -0.51 11.02
C GLU A 118 1.57 0.25 9.76
N THR A 119 1.39 -0.33 8.58
CA THR A 119 1.85 0.25 7.31
C THR A 119 0.96 1.40 6.84
N TRP A 120 -0.37 1.22 6.89
CA TRP A 120 -1.31 2.12 6.21
C TRP A 120 -2.12 3.00 7.15
N ALA A 121 -2.26 2.61 8.43
CA ALA A 121 -3.12 3.30 9.38
C ALA A 121 -2.38 3.96 10.55
N ASP A 122 -1.06 3.76 10.67
CA ASP A 122 -0.22 4.29 11.77
C ASP A 122 -0.77 3.91 13.15
N VAL A 123 -1.29 2.68 13.27
CA VAL A 123 -1.80 2.12 14.52
C VAL A 123 -0.76 1.14 15.06
N ASP A 124 -0.27 1.38 16.27
CA ASP A 124 0.65 0.46 16.94
C ASP A 124 -0.12 -0.76 17.47
N VAL A 125 0.11 -1.91 16.84
CA VAL A 125 -0.46 -3.20 17.23
C VAL A 125 0.64 -4.23 17.52
N THR A 126 1.88 -3.77 17.73
CA THR A 126 3.07 -4.60 17.94
C THR A 126 2.83 -5.69 18.97
N GLY A 127 2.25 -5.35 20.13
CA GLY A 127 2.00 -6.33 21.19
C GLY A 127 1.00 -7.43 20.81
N ILE A 128 0.01 -7.13 19.97
CA ILE A 128 -0.96 -8.13 19.48
C ILE A 128 -0.33 -8.98 18.38
N ARG A 129 0.47 -8.36 17.50
CA ARG A 129 1.22 -9.06 16.45
C ARG A 129 2.18 -10.07 17.06
N ASP A 130 3.00 -9.65 18.01
CA ASP A 130 3.99 -10.52 18.66
C ASP A 130 3.30 -11.73 19.34
N GLN A 131 2.13 -11.53 19.96
CA GLN A 131 1.34 -12.63 20.53
C GLN A 131 0.85 -13.63 19.46
N LEU A 132 0.41 -13.14 18.30
CA LEU A 132 -0.02 -13.99 17.19
C LEU A 132 1.17 -14.68 16.49
N GLU A 133 2.34 -14.05 16.44
CA GLU A 133 3.57 -14.64 15.90
C GLU A 133 4.05 -15.79 16.79
N ASP A 134 4.04 -15.63 18.11
CA ASP A 134 4.39 -16.69 19.04
C ASP A 134 3.51 -17.94 18.84
N GLU A 135 2.19 -17.76 18.70
CA GLU A 135 1.26 -18.87 18.41
C GLU A 135 1.54 -19.51 17.04
N SER A 136 1.72 -18.66 16.01
CA SER A 136 2.04 -19.11 14.65
C SER A 136 3.34 -19.91 14.58
N LEU A 137 4.32 -19.60 15.42
CA LEU A 137 5.63 -20.25 15.43
C LEU A 137 5.59 -21.61 16.11
N ASP A 138 4.74 -21.79 17.14
CA ASP A 138 4.58 -23.07 17.85
C ASP A 138 4.02 -24.17 16.91
N TYR A 139 3.22 -23.79 15.91
CA TYR A 139 2.75 -24.71 14.87
C TYR A 139 3.85 -25.14 13.89
N SER A 140 4.88 -24.31 13.68
CA SER A 140 5.94 -24.58 12.69
C SER A 140 7.02 -25.58 13.18
N ASP A 141 7.15 -25.77 14.50
CA ASP A 141 8.13 -26.68 15.12
C ASP A 141 7.57 -28.12 15.30
N GLY A 142 6.31 -28.36 14.90
CA GLY A 142 5.56 -29.59 15.18
C GLY A 142 5.53 -30.68 14.10
N ASP A 143 6.06 -30.46 12.88
CA ASP A 143 6.02 -31.49 11.81
C ASP A 143 7.28 -31.52 10.92
N HIS A 144 8.22 -32.41 11.27
CA HIS A 144 9.01 -33.27 10.36
C HIS A 144 9.50 -34.55 11.07
#